data_AF-A0A229SJB3-F1
#
_entry.id   AF-A0A229SJB3-F1
#
_cell.length_a   1.000
_cell.length_b   1.000
_cell.length_c   1.000
_cell.angle_alpha   90.00
_cell.angle_beta   90.00
_cell.angle_gamma   90.00
#
_symmetry.space_group_name_H-M   'P 1'
#
loop_
_entity.id
_entity.type
_entity.pdbx_description
1 polymer ?
#
loop_
_entity_poly.entity_id
_entity_poly.type
_entity_poly.pdbx_seq_one_letter_code
_entity_poly.pdbx_strand_id
1 'polypeptide(L)'
;PAGSALPPYIALIKPVTAERLGNSWHEGCPVGPDQLRLINLSFLGFDGAVHRGELVVNADRATEVARTFADLYFNRFPIERMETVEKYNSDDDASMAANNTSAFNCRAITGGTAWSNHSYGRAIDINTVQNPYISGSGTVYPPNGAPYVDRTQTVPGMIHAGDKTEQAFTTRGWTWGGSWDTPIDYQHFEKP
;
A
#
# COMPACT_ATOMS: atom_id res chain seq x y z
N PRO A 1 -12.62 23.00 -16.81
CA PRO A 1 -13.29 23.27 -15.51
C PRO A 1 -12.26 23.16 -14.37
N ALA A 2 -12.02 24.26 -13.64
CA ALA A 2 -11.25 24.18 -12.40
C ALA A 2 -12.04 23.27 -11.44
N GLY A 3 -11.55 22.04 -11.24
CA GLY A 3 -12.23 21.04 -10.42
C GLY A 3 -12.48 21.59 -9.01
N SER A 4 -13.64 21.30 -8.45
CA SER A 4 -13.99 21.71 -7.09
C SER A 4 -12.86 21.42 -6.10
N ALA A 5 -12.71 22.32 -5.12
CA ALA A 5 -11.77 22.11 -4.03
C ALA A 5 -12.08 20.77 -3.34
N LEU A 6 -11.05 19.98 -3.07
CA LEU A 6 -11.22 18.75 -2.31
C LEU A 6 -11.69 19.10 -0.89
N PRO A 7 -12.57 18.27 -0.28
CA PRO A 7 -12.82 18.30 1.16
C PRO A 7 -11.51 18.25 1.97
N PRO A 8 -11.53 18.69 3.24
CA PRO A 8 -10.37 18.55 4.13
C PRO A 8 -9.87 17.10 4.19
N TYR A 9 -8.55 16.91 4.09
CA TYR A 9 -7.93 15.63 4.38
C TYR A 9 -8.04 15.34 5.88
N ILE A 10 -8.50 14.15 6.23
CA ILE A 10 -8.63 13.70 7.62
C ILE A 10 -7.80 12.42 7.76
N ALA A 11 -7.01 12.31 8.83
CA ALA A 11 -6.35 11.07 9.23
C ALA A 11 -6.47 10.89 10.74
N LEU A 12 -6.90 9.71 11.17
CA LEU A 12 -7.05 9.34 12.57
C LEU A 12 -6.18 8.13 12.83
N ILE A 13 -5.21 8.27 13.73
CA ILE A 13 -4.30 7.19 14.13
C ILE A 13 -4.78 6.65 15.48
N LYS A 14 -5.02 5.34 15.54
CA LYS A 14 -5.52 4.65 16.74
C LYS A 14 -4.65 3.44 17.08
N PRO A 15 -4.57 3.06 18.38
CA PRO A 15 -4.12 1.72 18.76
C PRO A 15 -4.93 0.65 18.04
N VAL A 16 -4.34 -0.54 17.89
CA VAL A 16 -5.00 -1.71 17.30
C VAL A 16 -4.88 -2.90 18.25
N THR A 17 -5.86 -3.80 18.23
CA THR A 17 -5.87 -5.03 19.02
C THR A 17 -5.61 -6.23 18.12
N ALA A 18 -5.17 -7.36 18.68
CA ALA A 18 -5.07 -8.63 17.94
C ALA A 18 -6.40 -9.00 17.26
N GLU A 19 -7.53 -8.82 17.96
CA GLU A 19 -8.86 -9.07 17.42
C GLU A 19 -9.15 -8.23 16.17
N ARG A 20 -8.79 -6.93 16.17
CA ARG A 20 -8.97 -6.07 14.99
C ARG A 20 -8.05 -6.47 13.84
N LEU A 21 -6.86 -7.00 14.12
CA LEU A 21 -5.94 -7.51 13.10
C LEU A 21 -6.42 -8.83 12.50
N GLY A 22 -7.29 -9.58 13.18
CA GLY A 22 -7.82 -10.86 12.70
C GLY A 22 -6.69 -11.80 12.28
N ASN A 23 -6.85 -12.48 11.15
CA ASN A 23 -5.87 -13.44 10.66
C ASN A 23 -4.56 -12.80 10.13
N SER A 24 -4.51 -11.47 9.99
CA SER A 24 -3.31 -10.79 9.47
C SER A 24 -2.21 -10.71 10.52
N TRP A 25 -2.52 -11.09 11.77
CA TRP A 25 -1.60 -11.23 12.88
C TRP A 25 -1.87 -12.54 13.63
N HIS A 26 -0.81 -13.17 14.12
CA HIS A 26 -0.88 -14.36 14.97
C HIS A 26 0.35 -14.42 15.89
N GLU A 27 0.32 -15.31 16.88
CA GLU A 27 1.51 -15.61 17.69
C GLU A 27 2.66 -16.08 16.80
N GLY A 28 3.85 -15.49 16.98
CA GLY A 28 5.02 -15.72 16.13
C GLY A 28 5.30 -14.61 15.12
N CYS A 29 4.35 -13.69 14.89
CA CYS A 29 4.62 -12.47 14.13
C CYS A 29 5.73 -11.63 14.78
N PRO A 30 6.55 -10.93 13.98
CA PRO A 30 7.75 -10.27 14.51
C PRO A 30 7.45 -8.99 15.31
N VAL A 31 6.20 -8.51 15.30
CA VAL A 31 5.75 -7.36 16.09
C VAL A 31 4.40 -7.64 16.73
N GLY A 32 4.18 -7.08 17.92
CA GLY A 32 2.90 -7.14 18.64
C GLY A 32 1.91 -6.07 18.18
N PRO A 33 0.60 -6.23 18.47
CA PRO A 33 -0.42 -5.22 18.15
C PRO A 33 -0.14 -3.84 18.80
N ASP A 34 0.53 -3.82 19.95
CA ASP A 34 0.96 -2.62 20.67
C ASP A 34 2.00 -1.79 19.88
N GLN A 35 2.75 -2.44 18.99
CA GLN A 35 3.72 -1.82 18.07
C GLN A 35 3.09 -1.38 16.74
N LEU A 36 1.79 -1.63 16.53
CA LEU A 36 1.07 -1.29 15.30
C LEU A 36 0.02 -0.20 15.55
N ARG A 37 -0.34 0.53 14.50
CA ARG A 37 -1.42 1.53 14.53
C ARG A 37 -2.32 1.38 13.32
N LEU A 38 -3.63 1.49 13.57
CA LEU A 38 -4.63 1.64 12.53
C LEU A 38 -4.74 3.11 12.17
N ILE A 39 -4.48 3.44 10.91
CA ILE A 39 -4.72 4.76 10.33
C ILE A 39 -6.01 4.70 9.53
N ASN A 40 -7.01 5.47 9.93
CA ASN A 40 -8.21 5.70 9.12
C ASN A 40 -8.07 7.07 8.44
N LEU A 41 -7.99 7.11 7.11
CA LEU A 41 -7.63 8.32 6.36
C LEU A 41 -8.49 8.56 5.12
N SER A 42 -8.50 9.79 4.61
CA SER A 42 -9.23 10.17 3.40
C SER A 42 -8.39 9.87 2.15
N PHE A 43 -8.99 9.33 1.10
CA PHE A 43 -8.33 9.17 -0.20
C PHE A 43 -9.26 9.58 -1.35
N LEU A 44 -8.69 9.90 -2.51
CA LEU A 44 -9.46 10.17 -3.73
C LEU A 44 -9.65 8.85 -4.48
N GLY A 45 -10.88 8.48 -4.78
CA GLY A 45 -11.23 7.29 -5.54
C GLY A 45 -11.00 7.46 -7.04
N PHE A 46 -10.98 6.35 -7.78
CA PHE A 46 -11.02 6.36 -9.25
C PHE A 46 -12.31 6.97 -9.80
N ASP A 47 -13.39 6.94 -9.01
CA ASP A 47 -14.67 7.61 -9.30
C ASP A 47 -14.61 9.15 -9.13
N GLY A 48 -13.48 9.68 -8.69
CA GLY A 48 -13.28 11.11 -8.41
C GLY A 48 -13.93 11.59 -7.11
N ALA A 49 -14.52 10.69 -6.31
CA ALA A 49 -15.09 11.00 -5.00
C ALA A 49 -14.07 10.78 -3.87
N VAL A 50 -14.31 11.41 -2.73
CA VAL A 50 -13.47 11.23 -1.54
C VAL A 50 -14.03 10.12 -0.68
N HIS A 51 -13.18 9.16 -0.35
CA HIS A 51 -13.50 7.96 0.44
C HIS A 51 -12.69 7.91 1.73
N ARG A 52 -13.03 6.96 2.60
CA ARG A 52 -12.30 6.64 3.83
C ARG A 52 -11.70 5.24 3.70
N GLY A 53 -10.41 5.12 4.01
CA GLY A 53 -9.65 3.89 3.94
C GLY A 53 -8.89 3.61 5.22
N GLU A 54 -8.39 2.39 5.35
CA GLU A 54 -7.67 1.93 6.53
C GLU A 54 -6.34 1.27 6.17
N LEU A 55 -5.29 1.64 6.90
CA LEU A 55 -3.98 1.01 6.85
C LEU A 55 -3.54 0.65 8.26
N VAL A 56 -2.88 -0.50 8.41
CA VAL A 56 -2.16 -0.84 9.63
C VAL A 56 -0.67 -0.76 9.34
N VAL A 57 0.05 0.02 10.14
CA VAL A 57 1.50 0.23 9.99
C VAL A 57 2.18 0.22 11.35
N ASN A 58 3.51 0.17 11.37
CA ASN A 58 4.29 0.32 12.59
C ASN A 58 4.00 1.67 13.25
N ALA A 59 3.92 1.68 14.57
CA ALA A 59 3.57 2.87 15.34
C ALA A 59 4.54 4.04 15.07
N ASP A 60 5.81 3.77 14.84
CA ASP A 60 6.82 4.79 14.56
C ASP A 60 6.75 5.36 13.12
N ARG A 61 6.06 4.69 12.20
CA ARG A 61 5.80 5.15 10.83
C ARG A 61 4.45 5.83 10.68
N ALA A 62 3.52 5.64 11.61
CA ALA A 62 2.11 6.00 11.41
C ALA A 62 1.85 7.47 11.03
N THR A 63 2.54 8.41 11.69
CA THR A 63 2.40 9.84 11.36
C THR A 63 3.01 10.18 10.00
N GLU A 64 4.13 9.55 9.64
CA GLU A 64 4.78 9.74 8.36
C GLU A 64 3.91 9.23 7.21
N VAL A 65 3.36 8.02 7.35
CA VAL A 65 2.44 7.42 6.38
C VAL A 65 1.19 8.28 6.19
N ALA A 66 0.58 8.77 7.27
CA ALA A 66 -0.57 9.68 7.16
C ALA A 66 -0.23 10.96 6.37
N ARG A 67 0.99 11.50 6.51
CA ARG A 67 1.43 12.66 5.71
C ARG A 67 1.69 12.30 4.25
N THR A 68 2.27 11.13 3.98
CA THR A 68 2.45 10.65 2.61
C THR A 68 1.11 10.51 1.88
N PHE A 69 0.10 9.91 2.54
CA PHE A 69 -1.24 9.81 1.95
C PHE A 69 -1.96 11.16 1.82
N ALA A 70 -1.64 12.15 2.66
CA ALA A 70 -2.09 13.52 2.45
C ALA A 70 -1.52 14.10 1.15
N ASP A 71 -0.23 13.87 0.86
CA ASP A 71 0.38 14.33 -0.40
C ASP A 71 -0.26 13.64 -1.61
N LEU A 72 -0.51 12.33 -1.56
CA LEU A 72 -1.25 11.61 -2.61
C LEU A 72 -2.65 12.21 -2.82
N TYR A 73 -3.37 12.47 -1.73
CA TYR A 73 -4.70 13.08 -1.77
C TYR A 73 -4.69 14.47 -2.42
N PHE A 74 -3.79 15.37 -2.02
CA PHE A 74 -3.72 16.71 -2.58
C PHE A 74 -3.15 16.75 -4.00
N ASN A 75 -2.31 15.77 -4.36
CA ASN A 75 -1.88 15.55 -5.75
C ASN A 75 -2.93 14.83 -6.61
N ARG A 76 -4.10 14.50 -6.04
CA ARG A 76 -5.21 13.84 -6.71
C ARG A 76 -4.82 12.50 -7.32
N PHE A 77 -3.92 11.76 -6.67
CA PHE A 77 -3.60 10.39 -7.06
C PHE A 77 -4.78 9.48 -6.69
N PRO A 78 -5.41 8.80 -7.66
CA PRO A 78 -6.58 7.97 -7.39
C PRO A 78 -6.16 6.63 -6.80
N ILE A 79 -6.88 6.20 -5.78
CA ILE A 79 -6.74 4.91 -5.12
C ILE A 79 -8.05 4.17 -5.25
N GLU A 80 -8.00 2.91 -5.67
CA GLU A 80 -9.21 2.12 -5.93
C GLU A 80 -9.87 1.71 -4.61
N ARG A 81 -9.07 1.19 -3.69
CA ARG A 81 -9.51 0.85 -2.34
C ARG A 81 -8.32 0.82 -1.40
N MET A 82 -8.62 0.93 -0.11
CA MET A 82 -7.62 0.93 0.95
C MET A 82 -8.21 0.22 2.15
N GLU A 83 -8.03 -1.10 2.16
CA GLU A 83 -8.57 -1.99 3.16
C GLU A 83 -7.47 -2.84 3.78
N THR A 84 -7.61 -3.10 5.07
CA THR A 84 -6.70 -3.97 5.83
C THR A 84 -6.91 -5.44 5.39
N VAL A 85 -5.81 -6.20 5.29
CA VAL A 85 -5.75 -7.48 4.54
C VAL A 85 -6.54 -8.61 5.22
N GLU A 86 -6.87 -8.47 6.51
CA GLU A 86 -7.74 -9.41 7.22
C GLU A 86 -9.16 -9.49 6.62
N LYS A 87 -9.64 -8.44 5.94
CA LYS A 87 -10.91 -8.50 5.19
C LYS A 87 -10.90 -9.51 4.04
N TYR A 88 -9.70 -9.90 3.59
CA TYR A 88 -9.45 -10.90 2.56
C TYR A 88 -9.03 -12.23 3.18
N ASN A 89 -9.37 -12.49 4.46
CA ASN A 89 -8.87 -13.63 5.23
C ASN A 89 -7.34 -13.68 5.31
N SER A 90 -6.67 -12.54 5.13
CA SER A 90 -5.21 -12.41 5.03
C SER A 90 -4.57 -13.06 3.81
N ASP A 91 -5.39 -13.38 2.81
CA ASP A 91 -4.94 -13.81 1.49
C ASP A 91 -4.41 -12.60 0.70
N ASP A 92 -3.09 -12.58 0.52
CA ASP A 92 -2.37 -11.51 -0.17
C ASP A 92 -2.76 -11.45 -1.66
N ASP A 93 -2.92 -12.60 -2.30
CA ASP A 93 -3.28 -12.71 -3.72
C ASP A 93 -4.70 -12.20 -3.95
N ALA A 94 -5.64 -12.53 -3.07
CA ALA A 94 -7.00 -12.02 -3.13
C ALA A 94 -7.05 -10.49 -2.93
N SER A 95 -6.29 -9.96 -1.96
CA SER A 95 -6.14 -8.51 -1.75
C SER A 95 -5.51 -7.83 -2.98
N MET A 96 -4.47 -8.42 -3.57
CA MET A 96 -3.82 -7.89 -4.76
C MET A 96 -4.75 -7.93 -5.98
N ALA A 97 -5.45 -9.03 -6.24
CA ALA A 97 -6.39 -9.14 -7.36
C ALA A 97 -7.55 -8.13 -7.25
N ALA A 98 -7.87 -7.73 -6.02
CA ALA A 98 -8.79 -6.67 -5.69
C ALA A 98 -8.18 -5.25 -5.83
N ASN A 99 -7.00 -5.05 -6.45
CA ASN A 99 -6.43 -3.71 -6.63
C ASN A 99 -6.30 -2.90 -5.33
N ASN A 100 -6.05 -3.58 -4.22
CA ASN A 100 -6.05 -2.97 -2.90
C ASN A 100 -4.80 -2.13 -2.66
N THR A 101 -4.92 -1.13 -1.80
CA THR A 101 -3.79 -0.44 -1.18
C THR A 101 -3.72 -0.89 0.28
N SER A 102 -2.66 -1.60 0.66
CA SER A 102 -2.55 -2.25 1.97
C SER A 102 -1.13 -2.12 2.54
N ALA A 103 -0.94 -2.50 3.80
CA ALA A 103 0.34 -2.32 4.49
C ALA A 103 0.72 -3.51 5.38
N PHE A 104 0.04 -3.74 6.50
CA PHE A 104 0.37 -4.86 7.37
C PHE A 104 -0.32 -6.16 6.91
N ASN A 105 0.48 -7.21 6.75
CA ASN A 105 0.05 -8.60 6.62
C ASN A 105 1.21 -9.49 7.11
N CYS A 106 1.03 -10.20 8.23
CA CYS A 106 2.08 -11.03 8.80
C CYS A 106 2.25 -12.32 8.00
N ARG A 107 3.28 -12.35 7.15
CA ARG A 107 3.62 -13.48 6.29
C ARG A 107 5.12 -13.56 6.00
N ALA A 108 5.56 -14.71 5.54
CA ALA A 108 6.88 -14.82 4.94
C ALA A 108 6.96 -13.97 3.66
N ILE A 109 8.18 -13.60 3.29
CA ILE A 109 8.49 -13.03 1.98
C ILE A 109 8.14 -14.04 0.88
N THR A 110 7.72 -13.54 -0.28
CA THR A 110 7.33 -14.38 -1.42
C THR A 110 8.49 -15.29 -1.84
N GLY A 111 8.26 -16.61 -1.83
CA GLY A 111 9.26 -17.62 -2.20
C GLY A 111 10.35 -17.90 -1.16
N GLY A 112 10.25 -17.36 0.07
CA GLY A 112 11.23 -17.56 1.14
C GLY A 112 10.60 -17.84 2.51
N THR A 113 11.45 -17.89 3.55
CA THR A 113 11.04 -18.13 4.95
C THR A 113 11.28 -16.93 5.87
N ALA A 114 12.01 -15.92 5.41
CA ALA A 114 12.19 -14.66 6.14
C ALA A 114 10.88 -13.86 6.17
N TRP A 115 10.69 -13.03 7.19
CA TRP A 115 9.53 -12.15 7.28
C TRP A 115 9.54 -11.09 6.19
N SER A 116 8.39 -10.86 5.56
CA SER A 116 8.15 -9.69 4.71
C SER A 116 8.22 -8.39 5.51
N ASN A 117 8.58 -7.27 4.88
CA ASN A 117 8.48 -5.95 5.50
C ASN A 117 7.03 -5.55 5.85
N HIS A 118 6.04 -6.15 5.17
CA HIS A 118 4.63 -6.06 5.55
C HIS A 118 4.38 -6.61 6.96
N SER A 119 5.11 -7.65 7.39
CA SER A 119 4.98 -8.27 8.71
C SER A 119 5.49 -7.39 9.85
N TYR A 120 6.24 -6.32 9.54
CA TYR A 120 6.69 -5.32 10.51
C TYR A 120 5.83 -4.04 10.47
N GLY A 121 4.87 -3.96 9.55
CA GLY A 121 4.09 -2.75 9.27
C GLY A 121 4.94 -1.63 8.64
N ARG A 122 5.97 -2.02 7.87
CA ARG A 122 6.99 -1.11 7.30
C ARG A 122 7.01 -1.09 5.78
N ALA A 123 6.01 -1.70 5.17
CA ALA A 123 5.77 -1.70 3.74
C ALA A 123 4.33 -1.27 3.42
N ILE A 124 4.14 -0.71 2.23
CA ILE A 124 2.85 -0.30 1.69
C ILE A 124 2.82 -0.70 0.21
N ASP A 125 1.76 -1.39 -0.20
CA ASP A 125 1.45 -1.68 -1.59
C ASP A 125 0.32 -0.76 -2.07
N ILE A 126 0.41 -0.19 -3.27
CA ILE A 126 -0.55 0.80 -3.79
C ILE A 126 -1.15 0.34 -5.13
N ASN A 127 -2.48 0.27 -5.21
CA ASN A 127 -3.24 -0.09 -6.41
C ASN A 127 -2.59 -1.29 -7.14
N THR A 128 -2.55 -2.42 -6.46
CA THR A 128 -1.81 -3.64 -6.85
C THR A 128 -2.09 -4.12 -8.28
N VAL A 129 -3.24 -3.77 -8.91
CA VAL A 129 -3.51 -4.07 -10.32
C VAL A 129 -2.82 -3.07 -11.26
N GLN A 130 -2.87 -1.76 -10.98
CA GLN A 130 -2.16 -0.76 -11.80
C GLN A 130 -0.64 -0.80 -11.60
N ASN A 131 -0.17 -1.35 -10.48
CA ASN A 131 1.24 -1.42 -10.13
C ASN A 131 1.65 -2.86 -9.78
N PRO A 132 1.65 -3.77 -10.76
CA PRO A 132 1.87 -5.19 -10.45
C PRO A 132 3.30 -5.49 -9.98
N TYR A 133 3.42 -6.57 -9.21
CA TYR A 133 4.68 -7.26 -8.95
C TYR A 133 5.05 -8.16 -10.13
N ILE A 134 6.33 -8.17 -10.51
CA ILE A 134 6.90 -9.02 -11.55
C ILE A 134 8.03 -9.85 -10.91
N SER A 135 7.79 -11.14 -10.79
CA SER A 135 8.75 -12.07 -10.18
C SER A 135 10.04 -12.19 -11.01
N GLY A 136 11.08 -12.77 -10.44
CA GLY A 136 12.31 -13.09 -11.17
C GLY A 136 12.13 -14.05 -12.35
N SER A 137 11.01 -14.79 -12.41
CA SER A 137 10.63 -15.63 -13.56
C SER A 137 9.80 -14.88 -14.62
N GLY A 138 9.50 -13.60 -14.40
CA GLY A 138 8.65 -12.78 -15.27
C GLY A 138 7.14 -12.99 -15.04
N THR A 139 6.74 -13.67 -13.98
CA THR A 139 5.33 -13.88 -13.65
C THR A 139 4.75 -12.63 -13.01
N VAL A 140 3.58 -12.20 -13.49
CA VAL A 140 2.91 -10.97 -13.04
C VAL A 140 1.87 -11.29 -11.95
N TYR A 141 1.92 -10.55 -10.85
CA TYR A 141 0.95 -10.61 -9.76
C TYR A 141 0.40 -9.21 -9.46
N PRO A 142 -0.94 -9.08 -9.33
CA PRO A 142 -1.94 -10.10 -9.64
C PRO A 142 -2.03 -10.32 -11.17
N PRO A 143 -2.56 -11.47 -11.65
CA PRO A 143 -2.62 -11.76 -13.10
C PRO A 143 -3.41 -10.72 -13.93
N ASN A 144 -4.43 -10.09 -13.34
CA ASN A 144 -5.19 -9.01 -13.96
C ASN A 144 -4.41 -7.68 -14.05
N GLY A 145 -3.21 -7.60 -13.45
CA GLY A 145 -2.26 -6.49 -13.59
C GLY A 145 -1.40 -6.57 -14.85
N ALA A 146 -1.41 -7.68 -15.60
CA ALA A 146 -0.57 -7.87 -16.79
C ALA A 146 -0.60 -6.71 -17.82
N PRO A 147 -1.75 -6.06 -18.11
CA PRO A 147 -1.78 -4.91 -19.02
C PRO A 147 -0.94 -3.70 -18.55
N TYR A 148 -0.68 -3.57 -17.25
CA TYR A 148 -0.01 -2.41 -16.62
C TYR A 148 1.51 -2.62 -16.43
N VAL A 149 2.05 -3.75 -16.89
CA VAL A 149 3.50 -3.97 -17.01
C VAL A 149 4.13 -2.99 -17.99
N ASP A 150 3.39 -2.63 -19.04
CA ASP A 150 3.81 -1.61 -19.99
C ASP A 150 3.76 -0.21 -19.35
N ARG A 151 4.91 0.24 -18.83
CA ARG A 151 5.06 1.55 -18.17
C ARG A 151 5.16 2.72 -19.16
N THR A 152 4.96 2.50 -20.47
CA THR A 152 4.77 3.60 -21.44
C THR A 152 3.35 4.17 -21.40
N GLN A 153 2.40 3.42 -20.84
CA GLN A 153 1.04 3.88 -20.61
C GLN A 153 1.00 4.90 -19.48
N THR A 154 0.06 5.85 -19.55
CA THR A 154 -0.22 6.78 -18.46
C THR A 154 -1.71 6.73 -18.18
N VAL A 155 -2.11 5.86 -17.26
CA VAL A 155 -3.50 5.72 -16.82
C VAL A 155 -3.61 6.06 -15.34
N PRO A 156 -4.82 6.46 -14.86
CA PRO A 156 -5.03 6.77 -13.45
C PRO A 156 -4.51 5.65 -12.51
N GLY A 157 -3.81 6.03 -11.44
CA GLY A 157 -3.36 5.13 -10.38
C GLY A 157 -2.08 4.33 -10.67
N MET A 158 -1.44 4.51 -11.84
CA MET A 158 -0.08 4.02 -12.10
C MET A 158 0.97 4.95 -11.48
N ILE A 159 2.03 4.35 -10.94
CA ILE A 159 3.19 5.04 -10.35
C ILE A 159 4.36 4.99 -11.33
N HIS A 160 4.90 6.14 -11.69
CA HIS A 160 6.05 6.25 -12.57
C HIS A 160 7.28 6.77 -11.82
N ALA A 161 8.46 6.35 -12.26
CA ALA A 161 9.72 6.89 -11.78
C ALA A 161 9.74 8.42 -11.94
N GLY A 162 10.09 9.12 -10.88
CA GLY A 162 10.12 10.57 -10.81
C GLY A 162 8.75 11.24 -10.61
N ASP A 163 7.65 10.51 -10.50
CA ASP A 163 6.34 11.10 -10.30
C ASP A 163 6.11 11.57 -8.85
N LYS A 164 5.01 12.29 -8.64
CA LYS A 164 4.70 12.86 -7.32
C LYS A 164 4.35 11.81 -6.28
N THR A 165 3.84 10.65 -6.69
CA THR A 165 3.50 9.55 -5.79
C THR A 165 4.79 8.90 -5.29
N GLU A 166 5.70 8.52 -6.19
CA GLU A 166 7.02 8.02 -5.83
C GLU A 166 7.74 9.01 -4.91
N GLN A 167 7.81 10.30 -5.29
CA GLN A 167 8.46 11.33 -4.49
C GLN A 167 7.86 11.53 -3.11
N ALA A 168 6.54 11.35 -2.95
CA ALA A 168 5.89 11.43 -1.63
C ALA A 168 6.44 10.38 -0.66
N PHE A 169 6.88 9.22 -1.15
CA PHE A 169 7.55 8.21 -0.35
C PHE A 169 9.06 8.47 -0.26
N THR A 170 9.74 8.61 -1.39
CA THR A 170 11.21 8.59 -1.46
C THR A 170 11.87 9.80 -0.82
N THR A 171 11.25 10.98 -0.88
CA THR A 171 11.74 12.18 -0.16
C THR A 171 11.72 12.04 1.36
N ARG A 172 10.97 11.05 1.88
CA ARG A 172 10.91 10.68 3.29
C ARG A 172 11.80 9.47 3.61
N GLY A 173 12.62 9.01 2.67
CA GLY A 173 13.57 7.92 2.86
C GLY A 173 12.96 6.52 2.76
N TRP A 174 11.79 6.38 2.12
CA TRP A 174 11.29 5.09 1.66
C TRP A 174 12.00 4.69 0.36
N THR A 175 12.15 3.40 0.12
CA THR A 175 12.56 2.87 -1.19
C THR A 175 11.32 2.44 -1.98
N TRP A 176 11.43 2.41 -3.30
CA TRP A 176 10.35 1.96 -4.19
C TRP A 176 10.78 0.71 -4.96
N GLY A 177 9.96 -0.33 -4.90
CA GLY A 177 10.21 -1.61 -5.56
C GLY A 177 10.20 -1.55 -7.08
N GLY A 178 9.56 -0.53 -7.66
CA GLY A 178 9.57 -0.29 -9.10
C GLY A 178 10.93 0.10 -9.68
N SER A 179 11.91 0.42 -8.81
CA SER A 179 13.30 0.73 -9.20
C SER A 179 14.27 -0.43 -9.03
N TRP A 180 13.81 -1.59 -8.55
CA TRP A 180 14.66 -2.78 -8.38
C TRP A 180 14.95 -3.47 -9.72
N ASP A 181 16.05 -4.23 -9.78
CA ASP A 181 16.41 -5.01 -10.97
C ASP A 181 15.61 -6.33 -11.06
N THR A 182 15.56 -7.08 -9.97
CA THR A 182 14.78 -8.31 -9.86
C THR A 182 14.52 -8.70 -8.39
N PRO A 183 13.28 -9.06 -8.01
CA PRO A 183 12.05 -8.83 -8.76
C PRO A 183 11.76 -7.32 -8.95
N ILE A 184 10.86 -6.97 -9.87
CA ILE A 184 10.37 -5.60 -10.01
C ILE A 184 9.03 -5.51 -9.29
N ASP A 185 8.88 -4.61 -8.34
CA ASP A 185 7.69 -4.53 -7.50
C ASP A 185 7.05 -3.13 -7.53
N TYR A 186 6.25 -2.84 -8.56
CA TYR A 186 5.73 -1.48 -8.78
C TYR A 186 4.79 -1.00 -7.68
N GLN A 187 4.07 -1.91 -7.02
CA GLN A 187 3.14 -1.58 -5.93
C GLN A 187 3.88 -1.15 -4.68
N HIS A 188 5.10 -1.63 -4.48
CA HIS A 188 5.71 -1.73 -3.17
C HIS A 188 6.59 -0.55 -2.79
N PHE A 189 6.37 -0.02 -1.59
CA PHE A 189 7.27 0.90 -0.91
C PHE A 189 7.63 0.36 0.46
N GLU A 190 8.90 0.46 0.85
CA GLU A 190 9.35 0.02 2.17
C GLU A 190 10.29 1.02 2.85
N LYS A 191 10.27 0.99 4.18
CA LYS A 191 11.22 1.68 5.05
C LYS A 191 11.46 0.84 6.31
N PRO A 192 12.41 -0.11 6.24
CA PRO A 192 12.76 -1.00 7.35
C PRO A 192 13.12 -0.30 8.66
#